data_AF-A0A6G3U2R1-F1
#
_entry.id   AF-A0A6G3U2R1-F1
#
_cell.length_a   1.000
_cell.length_b   1.000
_cell.length_c   1.000
_cell.angle_alpha   90.00
_cell.angle_beta   90.00
_cell.angle_gamma   90.00
#
_symmetry.space_group_name_H-M   'P 1'
#
loop_
_entity.id
_entity.type
_entity.pdbx_description
1 polymer ?
#
loop_
_entity_poly.entity_id
_entity_poly.type
_entity_poly.pdbx_seq_one_letter_code
_entity_poly.pdbx_strand_id
1 'polypeptide(L)'
;PVVVDKDTNAAALGLAVGGEGGGEGGSFAYLHLGTGLGAGLVIGGSVHRGPRTGAGEFGHQVVQLDGPRCPCGDRGCIEALCLDAVARGDTQEAARVLGTGAANLVGLLDIDRVLLGGRTVATA
;
A
#
# COMPACT_ATOMS: atom_id res chain seq x y z
N PRO A 1 20.38 17.45 -11.58
CA PRO A 1 19.13 16.79 -12.06
C PRO A 1 18.04 16.93 -10.98
N VAL A 2 16.77 16.90 -11.36
CA VAL A 2 15.60 16.94 -10.44
C VAL A 2 14.70 15.75 -10.75
N VAL A 3 14.25 15.03 -9.72
CA VAL A 3 13.39 13.83 -9.82
C VAL A 3 12.20 14.01 -8.89
N VAL A 4 11.02 13.57 -9.35
CA VAL A 4 9.77 13.55 -8.58
C VAL A 4 9.21 12.13 -8.62
N ASP A 5 8.70 11.66 -7.49
CA ASP A 5 8.13 10.32 -7.33
C ASP A 5 6.94 10.36 -6.35
N LYS A 6 6.20 9.26 -6.25
CA LYS A 6 5.17 9.09 -5.22
C LYS A 6 5.81 9.08 -3.83
N ASP A 7 5.10 9.63 -2.86
CA ASP A 7 5.46 9.63 -1.44
C ASP A 7 5.76 8.21 -0.92
N THR A 8 4.93 7.25 -1.30
CA THR A 8 5.03 5.82 -0.95
C THR A 8 6.24 5.16 -1.60
N ASN A 9 6.59 5.52 -2.84
CA ASN A 9 7.82 5.07 -3.48
C ASN A 9 9.06 5.65 -2.80
N ALA A 10 9.01 6.93 -2.40
CA ALA A 10 10.10 7.57 -1.66
C ALA A 10 10.30 6.92 -0.28
N ALA A 11 9.20 6.61 0.43
CA ALA A 11 9.25 5.88 1.70
C ALA A 11 9.82 4.47 1.52
N ALA A 12 9.36 3.72 0.52
CA ALA A 12 9.86 2.39 0.21
C ALA A 12 11.35 2.40 -0.17
N LEU A 13 11.81 3.41 -0.90
CA LEU A 13 13.23 3.60 -1.18
C LEU A 13 14.03 3.79 0.11
N GLY A 14 13.55 4.64 1.03
CA GLY A 14 14.19 4.86 2.32
C GLY A 14 14.31 3.57 3.14
N LEU A 15 13.24 2.77 3.18
CA LEU A 15 13.23 1.46 3.85
C LEU A 15 14.21 0.46 3.22
N ALA A 16 14.28 0.42 1.88
CA ALA A 16 15.23 -0.44 1.17
C ALA A 16 16.68 -0.04 1.48
N VAL A 17 17.01 1.25 1.42
CA VAL A 17 18.34 1.78 1.76
C VAL A 17 18.68 1.54 3.24
N GLY A 18 17.69 1.57 4.13
CA GLY A 18 17.84 1.25 5.55
C GLY A 18 17.99 -0.24 5.86
N GLY A 19 17.82 -1.14 4.89
CA GLY A 19 17.94 -2.59 5.08
C GLY A 19 16.69 -3.29 5.60
N GLU A 20 15.57 -2.57 5.77
CA GLU A 20 14.29 -3.12 6.27
C GLU A 20 13.68 -4.15 5.29
N GLY A 21 14.13 -4.14 4.04
CA GLY A 21 13.60 -4.97 2.94
C GLY A 21 14.22 -6.34 2.77
N GLY A 22 15.06 -6.82 3.70
CA GLY A 22 15.73 -8.14 3.59
C GLY A 22 17.11 -8.12 2.92
N GLY A 23 17.72 -6.95 2.75
CA GLY A 23 19.05 -6.79 2.16
C GLY A 23 19.06 -6.68 0.64
N GLU A 24 20.22 -6.84 0.02
CA GLU A 24 20.36 -6.83 -1.45
C GLU A 24 19.47 -7.89 -2.09
N GLY A 25 18.65 -7.47 -3.06
CA GLY A 25 17.73 -8.35 -3.77
C GLY A 25 16.40 -8.65 -3.06
N GLY A 26 16.17 -8.09 -1.86
CA GLY A 26 14.92 -8.28 -1.13
C GLY A 26 13.69 -7.69 -1.82
N SER A 27 12.51 -8.28 -1.58
CA SER A 27 11.24 -7.85 -2.16
C SER A 27 10.18 -7.67 -1.08
N PHE A 28 9.54 -6.50 -1.05
CA PHE A 28 8.53 -6.16 -0.04
C PHE A 28 7.53 -5.12 -0.56
N ALA A 29 6.41 -5.00 0.14
CA ALA A 29 5.47 -3.89 -0.03
C ALA A 29 5.49 -3.01 1.21
N TYR A 30 5.59 -1.69 1.02
CA TYR A 30 5.30 -0.70 2.06
C TYR A 30 3.88 -0.18 1.83
N LEU A 31 3.01 -0.31 2.83
CA LEU A 31 1.64 0.22 2.81
C LEU A 31 1.55 1.43 3.73
N HIS A 32 1.14 2.57 3.18
CA HIS A 32 0.95 3.81 3.93
C HIS A 32 -0.53 4.07 4.15
N LEU A 33 -0.98 4.06 5.40
CA LEU A 33 -2.34 4.43 5.79
C LEU A 33 -2.34 5.76 6.57
N GLY A 34 -3.01 6.77 6.01
CA GLY A 34 -3.11 8.11 6.55
C GLY A 34 -4.40 8.78 6.10
N THR A 35 -4.29 9.92 5.42
CA THR A 35 -5.45 10.55 4.73
C THR A 35 -5.94 9.74 3.54
N GLY A 36 -5.05 8.93 2.97
CA GLY A 36 -5.30 7.96 1.91
C GLY A 36 -4.67 6.62 2.26
N LEU A 37 -4.67 5.72 1.28
CA LEU A 37 -4.04 4.41 1.35
C LEU A 37 -3.26 4.14 0.06
N GLY A 38 -1.93 4.08 0.17
CA GLY A 38 -1.05 3.84 -0.96
C GLY A 38 -0.01 2.76 -0.68
N ALA A 39 0.70 2.33 -1.73
CA ALA A 39 1.81 1.41 -1.58
C ALA A 39 3.04 1.79 -2.41
N GLY A 40 4.21 1.53 -1.82
CA GLY A 40 5.48 1.47 -2.53
C GLY A 40 5.91 0.02 -2.63
N LEU A 41 6.31 -0.42 -3.81
CA LEU A 41 6.75 -1.78 -4.06
C LEU A 41 8.25 -1.80 -4.26
N VAL A 42 8.96 -2.70 -3.59
CA VAL A 42 10.37 -3.02 -3.85
C VAL A 42 10.42 -4.47 -4.31
N ILE A 43 10.99 -4.70 -5.50
CA ILE A 43 11.09 -6.02 -6.10
C ILE A 43 12.53 -6.20 -6.58
N GLY A 44 13.22 -7.24 -6.11
CA GLY A 44 14.63 -7.46 -6.42
C GLY A 44 15.53 -6.31 -5.96
N GLY A 45 15.26 -5.74 -4.78
CA GLY A 45 16.04 -4.65 -4.19
C GLY A 45 15.81 -3.27 -4.83
N SER A 46 14.92 -3.14 -5.82
CA SER A 46 14.65 -1.86 -6.50
C SER A 46 13.19 -1.46 -6.39
N VAL A 47 12.94 -0.15 -6.24
CA VAL A 47 11.57 0.40 -6.27
C VAL A 47 10.93 0.12 -7.62
N HIS A 48 9.86 -0.67 -7.59
CA HIS A 48 9.09 -1.07 -8.75
C HIS A 48 8.01 -0.03 -9.05
N ARG A 49 8.28 0.84 -10.03
CA ARG A 49 7.37 1.91 -10.46
C ARG A 49 6.39 1.48 -11.56
N GLY A 50 6.71 0.40 -12.25
CA GLY A 50 6.07 0.04 -13.52
C GLY A 50 6.41 1.01 -14.65
N PRO A 51 6.10 0.65 -15.91
CA PRO A 51 6.51 1.43 -17.10
C PRO A 51 5.80 2.79 -17.22
N ARG A 52 4.68 2.98 -16.52
CA ARG A 52 3.89 4.22 -16.50
C ARG A 52 3.86 4.88 -15.12
N THR A 53 4.81 4.55 -14.25
CA THR A 53 4.92 5.05 -12.87
C THR A 53 3.68 4.82 -11.98
N GLY A 54 2.76 3.95 -12.40
CA GLY A 54 1.50 3.65 -11.71
C GLY A 54 1.48 2.29 -11.02
N ALA A 55 2.63 1.65 -10.79
CA ALA A 55 2.65 0.47 -9.91
C ALA A 55 2.47 0.89 -8.45
N GLY A 56 1.84 0.03 -7.64
CA GLY A 56 1.59 0.33 -6.23
C GLY A 56 0.35 1.18 -5.94
N GLU A 57 -0.60 1.28 -6.88
CA GLU A 57 -1.95 1.86 -6.64
C GLU A 57 -2.83 0.91 -5.80
N PHE A 58 -2.28 0.44 -4.68
CA PHE A 58 -2.86 -0.55 -3.78
C PHE A 58 -4.22 -0.14 -3.24
N GLY A 59 -4.37 1.11 -2.80
CA GLY A 59 -5.63 1.62 -2.28
C GLY A 59 -6.79 1.53 -3.27
N HIS A 60 -6.50 1.51 -4.57
CA HIS A 60 -7.51 1.47 -5.63
C HIS A 60 -7.83 0.07 -6.15
N GLN A 61 -7.25 -0.98 -5.56
CA GLN A 61 -7.69 -2.34 -5.85
C GLN A 61 -9.17 -2.51 -5.45
N VAL A 62 -10.00 -2.99 -6.37
CA VAL A 62 -11.42 -3.25 -6.11
C VAL A 62 -11.58 -4.62 -5.46
N VAL A 63 -12.11 -4.64 -4.24
CA VAL A 63 -12.35 -5.87 -3.45
C VAL A 63 -13.84 -6.08 -3.13
N GLN A 64 -14.69 -5.09 -3.41
CA GLN A 64 -16.14 -5.18 -3.25
C GLN A 64 -16.85 -4.49 -4.42
N LEU A 65 -17.28 -5.25 -5.43
CA LEU A 65 -17.83 -4.68 -6.68
C LEU A 65 -19.02 -3.73 -6.43
N ASP A 66 -19.88 -4.06 -5.48
CA ASP A 66 -21.04 -3.25 -5.08
C ASP A 66 -20.73 -2.27 -3.92
N GLY A 67 -19.45 -1.97 -3.72
CA GLY A 67 -18.96 -1.14 -2.63
C GLY A 67 -19.23 0.36 -2.79
N PRO A 68 -18.78 1.16 -1.80
CA PRO A 68 -18.88 2.62 -1.85
C PRO A 68 -18.07 3.18 -3.03
N ARG A 69 -18.45 4.37 -3.52
CA ARG A 69 -17.68 5.06 -4.56
C ARG A 69 -16.32 5.49 -4.02
N CYS A 70 -15.27 5.24 -4.77
CA CYS A 70 -13.94 5.79 -4.53
C CYS A 70 -13.76 7.08 -5.35
N PRO A 71 -13.05 8.09 -4.84
CA PRO A 71 -12.71 9.29 -5.60
C PRO A 71 -11.94 9.02 -6.91
N CYS A 72 -11.28 7.86 -7.04
CA CYS A 72 -10.61 7.47 -8.29
C CYS A 72 -11.60 7.18 -9.45
N GLY A 73 -12.89 6.99 -9.15
CA GLY A 73 -13.95 6.70 -10.13
C GLY A 73 -14.59 5.31 -9.96
N ASP A 74 -13.87 4.37 -9.35
CA ASP A 74 -14.33 2.99 -9.14
C ASP A 74 -15.24 2.83 -7.90
N ARG A 75 -15.62 1.58 -7.60
CA ARG A 75 -16.39 1.19 -6.42
C ARG A 75 -15.70 0.09 -5.63
N GLY A 76 -15.79 0.18 -4.30
CA GLY A 76 -15.23 -0.79 -3.36
C GLY A 76 -13.72 -0.97 -3.47
N CYS A 77 -13.02 0.13 -3.73
CA CYS A 77 -11.59 0.21 -3.55
C CYS A 77 -11.24 -0.03 -2.07
N ILE A 78 -10.10 -0.67 -1.82
CA ILE A 78 -9.58 -0.91 -0.46
C ILE A 78 -9.51 0.41 0.33
N GLU A 79 -9.02 1.49 -0.26
CA GLU A 79 -8.94 2.81 0.39
C GLU A 79 -10.31 3.29 0.87
N ALA A 80 -11.32 3.23 0.00
CA ALA A 80 -12.66 3.71 0.32
C ALA A 80 -13.28 2.91 1.48
N LEU A 81 -13.11 1.58 1.47
CA LEU A 81 -13.62 0.70 2.52
C LEU A 81 -12.83 0.86 3.83
N CYS A 82 -11.50 0.94 3.75
CA CYS A 82 -10.61 1.02 4.90
C CYS A 82 -10.77 2.36 5.64
N LEU A 83 -10.79 3.49 4.90
CA LEU A 83 -10.96 4.81 5.51
C LEU A 83 -12.36 4.99 6.12
N ASP A 84 -13.40 4.41 5.50
CA ASP A 84 -14.76 4.40 6.05
C ASP A 84 -14.82 3.63 7.37
N ALA A 85 -14.16 2.47 7.47
CA ALA A 85 -14.03 1.72 8.71
C ALA A 85 -13.26 2.50 9.80
N VAL A 86 -12.12 3.12 9.43
CA VAL A 86 -11.35 3.99 10.33
C VAL A 86 -12.19 5.16 10.84
N ALA A 87 -12.97 5.81 9.98
CA ALA A 87 -13.83 6.94 10.36
C ALA A 87 -14.92 6.54 11.37
N ARG A 88 -15.39 5.28 11.33
CA ARG A 88 -16.31 4.72 12.33
C ARG A 88 -15.62 4.24 13.61
N GLY A 89 -14.28 4.23 13.66
CA GLY A 89 -13.50 3.63 14.75
C GLY A 89 -13.45 2.10 14.72
N ASP A 90 -13.86 1.47 13.62
CA ASP A 90 -13.82 0.01 13.46
C ASP A 90 -12.45 -0.45 12.96
N THR A 91 -11.51 -0.53 13.90
CA THR A 91 -10.12 -0.93 13.61
C THR A 91 -10.04 -2.38 13.11
N GLN A 92 -10.95 -3.26 13.56
CA GLN A 92 -10.96 -4.65 13.15
C GLN A 92 -11.38 -4.79 11.68
N GLU A 93 -12.42 -4.06 11.25
CA GLU A 93 -12.80 -4.02 9.84
C GLU A 93 -11.72 -3.37 8.97
N ALA A 94 -11.13 -2.26 9.41
CA ALA A 94 -10.01 -1.63 8.70
C ALA A 94 -8.85 -2.61 8.48
N ALA A 95 -8.44 -3.33 9.54
CA ALA A 95 -7.38 -4.34 9.46
C ALA A 95 -7.75 -5.50 8.52
N ARG A 96 -9.01 -5.97 8.53
CA ARG A 96 -9.50 -7.03 7.64
C ARG A 96 -9.45 -6.61 6.17
N VAL A 97 -9.92 -5.40 5.87
CA VAL A 97 -9.90 -4.84 4.50
C VAL A 97 -8.46 -4.67 4.02
N LEU A 98 -7.60 -4.07 4.84
CA LEU A 98 -6.18 -3.90 4.54
C LEU A 98 -5.48 -5.25 4.31
N GLY A 99 -5.74 -6.22 5.18
CA GLY A 99 -5.20 -7.57 5.09
C GLY A 99 -5.61 -8.32 3.83
N THR A 100 -6.82 -8.09 3.32
CA THR A 100 -7.30 -8.67 2.05
C THR A 100 -6.42 -8.22 0.88
N GLY A 101 -6.14 -6.92 0.79
CA GLY A 101 -5.21 -6.41 -0.22
C GLY A 101 -3.78 -6.90 -0.02
N ALA A 102 -3.29 -6.85 1.22
CA ALA A 102 -1.92 -7.26 1.53
C ALA A 102 -1.68 -8.73 1.16
N ALA A 103 -2.64 -9.61 1.44
CA ALA A 103 -2.61 -11.01 1.02
C ALA A 103 -2.56 -11.17 -0.51
N ASN A 104 -3.30 -10.34 -1.25
CA ASN A 104 -3.23 -10.32 -2.71
C ASN A 104 -1.82 -9.93 -3.20
N LEU A 105 -1.18 -8.92 -2.60
CA LEU A 105 0.19 -8.54 -2.95
C LEU A 105 1.18 -9.68 -2.66
N VAL A 106 1.08 -10.31 -1.49
CA VAL A 106 1.91 -11.47 -1.11
C VAL A 106 1.78 -12.57 -2.15
N GLY A 107 0.55 -12.97 -2.49
CA GLY A 107 0.31 -14.06 -3.43
C GLY A 107 0.66 -13.74 -4.88
N LEU A 108 0.48 -12.48 -5.32
CA LEU A 108 0.72 -12.09 -6.72
C LEU A 108 2.17 -11.72 -7.00
N LEU A 109 2.88 -11.17 -6.02
CA LEU A 109 4.24 -10.65 -6.20
C LEU A 109 5.31 -11.53 -5.56
N ASP A 110 4.91 -12.61 -4.87
CA ASP A 110 5.82 -13.53 -4.17
C ASP A 110 6.77 -12.78 -3.20
N ILE A 111 6.16 -11.95 -2.35
CA ILE A 111 6.86 -11.18 -1.32
C ILE A 111 6.60 -11.79 0.06
N ASP A 112 7.61 -11.81 0.92
CA ASP A 112 7.53 -12.40 2.27
C ASP A 112 7.42 -11.33 3.38
N ARG A 113 7.40 -10.05 3.00
CA ARG A 113 7.33 -8.90 3.91
C ARG A 113 6.35 -7.84 3.42
N VAL A 114 5.50 -7.38 4.34
CA VAL A 114 4.65 -6.20 4.19
C VAL A 114 4.91 -5.28 5.37
N LEU A 115 5.38 -4.08 5.09
CA LEU A 115 5.67 -3.05 6.08
C LEU A 115 4.48 -2.08 6.14
N LEU A 116 3.93 -1.84 7.33
CA LEU A 116 2.82 -0.92 7.53
C LEU A 116 3.34 0.39 8.13
N GLY A 117 2.87 1.52 7.61
CA GLY A 117 3.18 2.82 8.18
C GLY A 117 2.08 3.85 7.92
N GLY A 118 2.39 5.09 8.28
CA GLY A 118 1.45 6.19 8.23
C GLY A 118 0.78 6.46 9.58
N ARG A 119 0.20 7.65 9.71
CA ARG A 119 -0.27 8.17 11.00
C ARG A 119 -1.37 7.30 11.61
N THR A 120 -2.26 6.77 10.78
CA THR A 120 -3.38 5.94 11.25
C THR A 120 -2.86 4.66 11.90
N VAL A 121 -1.80 4.04 11.34
CA VAL A 121 -1.14 2.87 11.94
C VAL A 121 -0.43 3.23 13.23
N ALA A 122 0.23 4.40 13.27
CA ALA A 122 0.99 4.84 14.44
C ALA A 122 0.10 5.21 15.65
N THR A 123 -1.18 5.50 15.44
CA THR A 123 -2.14 5.87 16.49
C THR A 123 -3.16 4.79 16.81
N ALA A 124 -3.11 3.66 16.12
CA ALA A 124 -4.03 2.52 16.31
C ALA A 124 -3.68 1.68 17.55
#